data_AF-A0A7C9G2Z0-F1
#
_entry.id   AF-A0A7C9G2Z0-F1
#
_cell.length_a   1.000
_cell.length_b   1.000
_cell.length_c   1.000
_cell.angle_alpha   90.00
_cell.angle_beta   90.00
_cell.angle_gamma   90.00
#
_symmetry.space_group_name_H-M   'P 1'
#
loop_
_entity.id
_entity.type
_entity.pdbx_description
1 polymer ?
#
loop_
_entity_poly.entity_id
_entity_poly.type
_entity_poly.pdbx_seq_one_letter_code
_entity_poly.pdbx_strand_id
1 'polypeptide(L)'
;MDKQRKEGIERVEQKLKILETWVNTEIPYLRTRDGLRIESNAVGEFKLEYFPKSVSALRRWNGHKNSFEVVEKFAIPHKITSTETYKASPTYLRERIEGNCTLESIFERLKNKALLQTQNRKSTEIKNLKRALNQAENNHKAIAHELISIRLENQLLTERCLTYDLTIKGLKKQHAVEIEWRNTVAVNYQEKLLALESTNNQLRQTLLDLSEREGISIELEQLESNIIDFTGGNQ
;
A
#
# COMPACT_ATOMS: atom_id res chain seq x y z
N MET A 1 -51.35 -26.94 -49.59
CA MET A 1 -50.25 -27.50 -48.77
C MET A 1 -49.10 -26.51 -48.51
N ASP A 2 -49.00 -25.40 -49.24
CA ASP A 2 -47.84 -24.50 -49.11
C ASP A 2 -47.81 -23.62 -47.86
N LYS A 3 -48.96 -23.26 -47.28
CA LYS A 3 -49.03 -22.36 -46.11
C LYS A 3 -48.33 -22.95 -44.88
N GLN A 4 -48.65 -24.19 -44.53
CA GLN A 4 -48.04 -24.86 -43.36
C GLN A 4 -46.53 -25.09 -43.53
N ARG A 5 -46.09 -25.35 -44.78
CA ARG A 5 -44.68 -25.52 -45.10
C ARG A 5 -43.92 -24.20 -44.98
N LYS A 6 -44.48 -23.12 -45.51
CA LYS A 6 -43.92 -21.76 -45.42
C LYS A 6 -43.80 -21.30 -43.97
N GLU A 7 -44.87 -21.45 -43.18
CA GLU A 7 -44.85 -21.15 -41.74
C GLU A 7 -43.83 -22.01 -40.97
N GLY A 8 -43.59 -23.24 -41.43
CA GLY A 8 -42.57 -24.13 -40.88
C GLY A 8 -41.14 -23.63 -41.13
N ILE A 9 -40.86 -23.17 -42.34
CA ILE A 9 -39.56 -22.61 -42.73
C ILE A 9 -39.32 -21.29 -42.01
N GLU A 10 -40.31 -20.40 -41.96
CA GLU A 10 -40.25 -19.12 -41.23
C GLU A 10 -39.90 -19.32 -39.75
N ARG A 11 -40.46 -20.35 -39.10
CA ARG A 11 -40.11 -20.71 -37.72
C ARG A 11 -38.65 -21.15 -37.56
N VAL A 12 -38.10 -21.89 -38.51
CA VAL A 12 -36.68 -22.28 -38.50
C VAL A 12 -35.81 -21.05 -38.64
N GLU A 13 -36.17 -20.14 -39.54
CA GLU A 13 -35.44 -18.88 -39.74
C GLU A 13 -35.49 -17.97 -38.50
N GLN A 14 -36.65 -17.86 -37.85
CA GLN A 14 -36.78 -17.12 -36.58
C GLN A 14 -35.85 -17.69 -35.50
N LYS A 15 -35.87 -19.01 -35.30
CA LYS A 15 -34.97 -19.67 -34.34
C LYS A 15 -33.51 -19.42 -34.67
N LEU A 16 -33.14 -19.47 -35.94
CA LEU A 16 -31.78 -19.21 -36.38
C LEU A 16 -31.36 -17.76 -36.11
N LYS A 17 -32.22 -16.76 -36.39
CA LYS A 17 -31.94 -15.34 -36.09
C LYS A 17 -31.67 -15.10 -34.60
N ILE A 18 -32.41 -15.76 -33.72
CA ILE A 18 -32.18 -15.69 -32.27
C ILE A 18 -30.78 -16.23 -31.92
N LEU A 19 -30.43 -17.40 -32.46
CA LEU A 19 -29.14 -18.01 -32.21
C LEU A 19 -27.96 -17.20 -32.76
N GLU A 20 -28.10 -16.62 -33.95
CA GLU A 20 -27.10 -15.70 -34.51
C GLU A 20 -26.95 -14.44 -33.65
N THR A 21 -28.06 -13.93 -33.11
CA THR A 21 -28.03 -12.81 -32.15
C THR A 21 -27.23 -13.19 -30.90
N TRP A 22 -27.42 -14.40 -30.36
CA TRP A 22 -26.69 -14.88 -29.19
C TRP A 22 -25.20 -15.12 -29.47
N VAL A 23 -24.83 -15.54 -30.68
CA VAL A 23 -23.41 -15.62 -31.09
C VAL A 23 -22.76 -14.24 -31.09
N ASN A 24 -23.43 -13.25 -31.68
CA ASN A 24 -22.88 -11.90 -31.86
C ASN A 24 -22.83 -11.11 -30.55
N THR A 25 -23.83 -11.27 -29.68
CA THR A 25 -23.92 -10.57 -28.40
C THR A 25 -23.37 -11.44 -27.28
N GLU A 26 -24.23 -12.09 -26.51
CA GLU A 26 -23.91 -13.06 -25.47
C GLU A 26 -25.07 -14.05 -25.34
N ILE A 27 -24.77 -15.25 -24.85
CA ILE A 27 -25.83 -16.20 -24.49
C ILE A 27 -26.41 -15.71 -23.15
N PRO A 28 -27.73 -15.54 -23.00
CA PRO A 28 -28.29 -15.05 -21.75
C PRO A 28 -27.96 -15.99 -20.59
N TYR A 29 -27.76 -15.44 -19.39
CA TYR A 29 -27.59 -16.23 -18.18
C TYR A 29 -28.93 -16.72 -17.66
N LEU A 30 -28.97 -17.94 -17.14
CA LEU A 30 -30.11 -18.49 -16.44
C LEU A 30 -30.28 -17.74 -15.11
N ARG A 31 -31.51 -17.31 -14.80
CA ARG A 31 -31.83 -16.52 -13.60
C ARG A 31 -32.78 -17.25 -12.66
N THR A 32 -32.68 -16.95 -11.36
CA THR A 32 -33.67 -17.32 -10.34
C THR A 32 -34.93 -16.48 -10.49
N ARG A 33 -36.00 -16.82 -9.75
CA ARG A 33 -37.24 -16.03 -9.72
C ARG A 33 -37.02 -14.58 -9.25
N ASP A 34 -35.99 -14.36 -8.45
CA ASP A 34 -35.61 -13.04 -7.93
C ASP A 34 -34.66 -12.27 -8.88
N GLY A 35 -34.43 -12.79 -10.09
CA GLY A 35 -33.63 -12.14 -11.13
C GLY A 35 -32.11 -12.30 -10.99
N LEU A 36 -31.63 -13.05 -9.98
CA LEU A 36 -30.21 -13.33 -9.76
C LEU A 36 -29.71 -14.45 -10.69
N ARG A 37 -28.44 -14.39 -11.11
CA ARG A 37 -27.85 -15.43 -11.97
C ARG A 37 -27.66 -16.73 -11.19
N ILE A 38 -28.01 -17.86 -11.80
CA ILE A 38 -27.85 -19.18 -11.20
C ILE A 38 -26.40 -19.64 -11.36
N GLU A 39 -25.75 -19.97 -10.25
CA GLU A 39 -24.42 -20.57 -10.26
C GLU A 39 -24.48 -22.06 -10.67
N SER A 40 -23.47 -22.49 -11.41
CA SER A 40 -23.15 -23.87 -11.67
C SER A 40 -22.55 -24.48 -10.40
N ASN A 41 -22.72 -25.79 -10.22
CA ASN A 41 -22.15 -26.51 -9.08
C ASN A 41 -20.60 -26.47 -9.08
N ALA A 42 -19.98 -26.06 -10.20
CA ALA A 42 -18.56 -25.74 -10.29
C ALA A 42 -18.31 -24.30 -9.84
N VAL A 43 -17.48 -24.13 -8.81
CA VAL A 43 -17.15 -22.87 -8.13
C VAL A 43 -17.02 -21.68 -9.11
N GLY A 44 -17.94 -20.73 -9.00
CA GLY A 44 -17.89 -19.41 -9.65
C GLY A 44 -18.37 -19.33 -11.10
N GLU A 45 -18.89 -20.42 -11.69
CA GLU A 45 -19.46 -20.41 -13.05
C GLU A 45 -20.96 -20.12 -13.01
N PHE A 46 -21.49 -19.31 -13.93
CA PHE A 46 -22.95 -19.12 -14.05
C PHE A 46 -23.52 -20.03 -15.14
N LYS A 47 -24.71 -20.59 -14.89
CA LYS A 47 -25.43 -21.37 -15.91
C LYS A 47 -25.95 -20.42 -17.00
N LEU A 48 -25.68 -20.79 -18.25
CA LEU A 48 -26.24 -20.13 -19.43
C LEU A 48 -27.61 -20.73 -19.76
N GLU A 49 -28.42 -19.94 -20.46
CA GLU A 49 -29.66 -20.38 -21.06
C GLU A 49 -29.46 -21.52 -22.05
N TYR A 50 -30.47 -22.38 -22.15
CA TYR A 50 -30.41 -23.50 -23.08
C TYR A 50 -30.40 -23.02 -24.53
N PHE A 51 -29.45 -23.52 -25.31
CA PHE A 51 -29.45 -23.43 -26.76
C PHE A 51 -29.35 -24.84 -27.39
N PRO A 52 -29.94 -25.05 -28.57
CA PRO A 52 -29.84 -26.33 -29.27
C PRO A 52 -28.39 -26.58 -29.73
N LYS A 53 -27.94 -27.83 -29.66
CA LYS A 53 -26.59 -28.25 -30.06
C LYS A 53 -26.55 -29.13 -31.32
N SER A 54 -27.69 -29.25 -32.01
CA SER A 54 -27.84 -30.03 -33.23
C SER A 54 -29.09 -29.62 -33.99
N VAL A 55 -29.18 -29.98 -35.27
CA VAL A 55 -30.35 -29.73 -36.13
C VAL A 55 -31.63 -30.33 -35.52
N SER A 56 -31.55 -31.55 -35.00
CA SER A 56 -32.68 -32.21 -34.35
C SER A 56 -33.15 -31.44 -33.11
N ALA A 57 -32.21 -30.97 -32.29
CA ALA A 57 -32.51 -30.14 -31.13
C ALA A 57 -33.11 -28.78 -31.54
N LEU A 58 -32.57 -28.12 -32.56
CA LEU A 58 -33.06 -26.83 -33.08
C LEU A 58 -34.53 -26.91 -33.51
N ARG A 59 -34.87 -27.97 -34.24
CA ARG A 59 -36.25 -28.19 -34.69
C ARG A 59 -37.25 -28.38 -33.55
N ARG A 60 -36.81 -29.08 -32.50
CA ARG A 60 -37.61 -29.34 -31.28
C ARG A 60 -37.54 -28.22 -30.26
N TRP A 61 -36.63 -27.26 -30.43
CA TRP A 61 -36.47 -26.14 -29.52
C TRP A 61 -37.71 -25.25 -29.55
N ASN A 62 -38.39 -25.16 -28.42
CA ASN A 62 -39.69 -24.47 -28.29
C ASN A 62 -39.74 -23.52 -27.08
N GLY A 63 -38.58 -23.20 -26.50
CA GLY A 63 -38.48 -22.35 -25.32
C GLY A 63 -38.77 -23.02 -23.98
N HIS A 64 -39.26 -24.27 -23.92
CA HIS A 64 -39.61 -24.91 -22.64
C HIS A 64 -38.40 -25.14 -21.71
N LYS A 65 -37.19 -25.22 -22.28
CA LYS A 65 -35.93 -25.32 -21.51
C LYS A 65 -35.33 -23.96 -21.15
N ASN A 66 -36.00 -22.87 -21.49
CA ASN A 66 -35.55 -21.50 -21.26
C ASN A 66 -36.44 -20.81 -20.23
N SER A 67 -35.89 -19.79 -19.56
CA SER A 67 -36.71 -18.94 -18.69
C SER A 67 -37.78 -18.18 -19.47
N PHE A 68 -38.90 -17.90 -18.81
CA PHE A 68 -40.01 -17.15 -19.41
C PHE A 68 -39.56 -15.81 -19.98
N GLU A 69 -38.75 -15.05 -19.24
CA GLU A 69 -38.20 -13.76 -19.66
C GLU A 69 -37.42 -13.84 -20.98
N VAL A 70 -36.64 -14.90 -21.16
CA VAL A 70 -35.83 -15.10 -22.38
C VAL A 70 -36.70 -15.53 -23.54
N VAL A 71 -37.70 -16.37 -23.29
CA VAL A 71 -38.69 -16.77 -24.30
C VAL A 71 -39.47 -15.57 -24.81
N GLU A 72 -39.91 -14.68 -23.91
CA GLU A 72 -40.63 -13.46 -24.24
C GLU A 72 -39.74 -12.45 -24.98
N LYS A 73 -38.57 -12.12 -24.42
CA LYS A 73 -37.64 -11.13 -24.98
C LYS A 73 -37.19 -11.46 -26.41
N PHE A 74 -36.89 -12.73 -26.68
CA PHE A 74 -36.40 -13.17 -27.98
C PHE A 74 -37.50 -13.77 -28.86
N ALA A 75 -38.76 -13.79 -28.40
CA ALA A 75 -39.90 -14.37 -29.10
C ALA A 75 -39.63 -15.81 -29.61
N ILE A 76 -39.15 -16.70 -28.73
CA ILE A 76 -38.81 -18.08 -29.10
C ILE A 76 -40.09 -18.82 -29.52
N PRO A 77 -40.18 -19.37 -30.76
CA PRO A 77 -41.39 -20.02 -31.22
C PRO A 77 -41.75 -21.27 -30.40
N HIS A 78 -42.97 -21.33 -29.86
CA HIS A 78 -43.45 -22.48 -29.06
C HIS A 78 -43.72 -23.76 -29.86
N LYS A 79 -43.85 -23.65 -31.19
CA LYS A 79 -44.14 -24.81 -32.06
C LYS A 79 -42.87 -25.48 -32.56
N ILE A 80 -42.86 -26.81 -32.53
CA ILE A 80 -41.78 -27.63 -33.09
C ILE A 80 -41.90 -27.73 -34.62
N THR A 81 -40.80 -28.13 -35.28
CA THR A 81 -40.73 -28.27 -36.73
C THR A 81 -40.39 -29.70 -37.15
N SER A 82 -41.07 -30.22 -38.19
CA SER A 82 -40.88 -31.60 -38.68
C SER A 82 -39.56 -31.76 -39.47
N THR A 83 -39.18 -33.00 -39.78
CA THR A 83 -37.91 -33.31 -40.45
C THR A 83 -37.98 -32.93 -41.91
N GLU A 84 -39.13 -33.20 -42.49
CA GLU A 84 -39.53 -32.92 -43.85
C GLU A 84 -39.53 -31.42 -44.09
N THR A 85 -39.99 -30.63 -43.10
CA THR A 85 -39.96 -29.17 -43.17
C THR A 85 -38.52 -28.65 -43.23
N TYR A 86 -37.63 -29.17 -42.38
CA TYR A 86 -36.22 -28.76 -42.40
C TYR A 86 -35.50 -29.21 -43.70
N LYS A 87 -35.74 -30.44 -44.15
CA LYS A 87 -35.19 -30.96 -45.41
C LYS A 87 -35.68 -30.13 -46.60
N ALA A 88 -36.90 -29.58 -46.51
CA ALA A 88 -37.46 -28.69 -47.50
C ALA A 88 -36.99 -27.23 -47.40
N SER A 89 -36.22 -26.88 -46.36
CA SER A 89 -35.70 -25.53 -46.23
C SER A 89 -34.70 -25.21 -47.34
N PRO A 90 -34.68 -23.95 -47.83
CA PRO A 90 -33.69 -23.52 -48.81
C PRO A 90 -32.25 -23.80 -48.38
N THR A 91 -31.37 -24.07 -49.34
CA THR A 91 -29.97 -24.42 -49.09
C THR A 91 -29.25 -23.35 -48.27
N TYR A 92 -29.47 -22.06 -48.56
CA TYR A 92 -28.87 -20.96 -47.79
C TYR A 92 -29.20 -21.02 -46.29
N LEU A 93 -30.41 -21.48 -45.93
CA LEU A 93 -30.84 -21.57 -44.54
C LEU A 93 -30.17 -22.76 -43.84
N ARG A 94 -30.00 -23.87 -44.56
CA ARG A 94 -29.30 -25.07 -44.05
C ARG A 94 -27.81 -24.82 -43.87
N GLU A 95 -27.15 -24.14 -44.81
CA GLU A 95 -25.74 -23.77 -44.71
C GLU A 95 -25.45 -22.84 -43.52
N ARG A 96 -26.35 -21.90 -43.19
CA ARG A 96 -26.20 -21.09 -41.97
C ARG A 96 -26.30 -21.89 -40.68
N ILE A 97 -27.04 -23.00 -40.69
CA ILE A 97 -27.23 -23.87 -39.52
C ILE A 97 -26.09 -24.88 -39.40
N GLU A 98 -25.82 -25.62 -40.47
CA GLU A 98 -24.86 -26.73 -40.52
C GLU A 98 -23.42 -26.24 -40.76
N GLY A 99 -23.25 -25.01 -41.23
CA GLY A 99 -21.97 -24.48 -41.68
C GLY A 99 -21.69 -24.85 -43.13
N ASN A 100 -20.60 -24.29 -43.66
CA ASN A 100 -20.05 -24.60 -44.98
C ASN A 100 -18.52 -24.63 -44.89
N CYS A 101 -17.83 -24.68 -46.02
CA CYS A 101 -16.36 -24.70 -46.05
C CYS A 101 -15.69 -23.43 -45.50
N THR A 102 -16.42 -22.33 -45.36
CA THR A 102 -15.91 -21.02 -44.90
C THR A 102 -16.40 -20.64 -43.49
N LEU A 103 -17.52 -21.18 -43.05
CA LEU A 103 -18.19 -20.81 -41.80
C LEU A 103 -18.55 -22.06 -41.01
N GLU A 104 -18.09 -22.11 -39.77
CA GLU A 104 -18.52 -23.13 -38.82
C GLU A 104 -20.04 -23.09 -38.59
N SER A 105 -20.60 -24.26 -38.25
CA SER A 105 -22.00 -24.38 -37.88
C SER A 105 -22.39 -23.41 -36.75
N ILE A 106 -23.65 -22.99 -36.71
CA ILE A 106 -24.15 -22.12 -35.63
C ILE A 106 -23.95 -22.78 -34.25
N PHE A 107 -23.99 -24.12 -34.19
CA PHE A 107 -23.84 -24.89 -32.96
C PHE A 107 -22.42 -24.82 -32.41
N GLU A 108 -21.40 -24.98 -33.26
CA GLU A 108 -19.99 -24.85 -32.83
C GLU A 108 -19.67 -23.41 -32.43
N ARG A 109 -20.16 -22.43 -33.19
CA ARG A 109 -20.01 -21.00 -32.85
C ARG A 109 -20.61 -20.66 -31.48
N LEU A 110 -21.81 -21.17 -31.17
CA LEU A 110 -22.44 -20.99 -29.85
C LEU A 110 -21.71 -21.73 -28.74
N LYS A 111 -21.18 -22.93 -29.01
CA LYS A 111 -20.38 -23.70 -28.05
C LYS A 111 -19.10 -22.96 -27.69
N ASN A 112 -18.40 -22.42 -28.69
CA ASN A 112 -17.21 -21.59 -28.49
C ASN A 112 -17.56 -20.31 -27.72
N LYS A 113 -18.68 -19.65 -28.05
CA LYS A 113 -19.17 -18.48 -27.30
C LYS A 113 -19.45 -18.80 -25.84
N ALA A 114 -20.13 -19.91 -25.57
CA ALA A 114 -20.43 -20.38 -24.22
C ALA A 114 -19.16 -20.63 -23.39
N LEU A 115 -18.15 -21.28 -23.99
CA LEU A 115 -16.85 -21.52 -23.35
C LEU A 115 -16.11 -20.21 -23.01
N LEU A 116 -16.07 -19.26 -23.94
CA LEU A 116 -15.44 -17.95 -23.71
C LEU A 116 -16.16 -17.17 -22.61
N GLN A 117 -17.50 -17.18 -22.62
CA GLN A 117 -18.32 -16.46 -21.66
C GLN A 117 -18.23 -17.04 -20.23
N THR A 118 -17.96 -18.35 -20.09
CA THR A 118 -17.68 -18.95 -18.77
C THR A 118 -16.23 -18.73 -18.31
N GLN A 119 -15.26 -18.67 -19.23
CA GLN A 119 -13.84 -18.50 -18.90
C GLN A 119 -13.43 -17.05 -18.57
N ASN A 120 -14.12 -16.04 -19.11
CA ASN A 120 -13.72 -14.64 -18.97
C ASN A 120 -13.64 -14.12 -17.51
N ARG A 121 -14.40 -14.68 -16.55
CA ARG A 121 -14.27 -14.30 -15.12
C ARG A 121 -12.96 -14.81 -14.49
N LYS A 122 -12.57 -16.05 -14.77
CA LYS A 122 -11.34 -16.67 -14.25
C LYS A 122 -10.09 -15.89 -14.70
N SER A 123 -10.06 -15.41 -15.96
CA SER A 123 -8.95 -14.61 -16.49
C SER A 123 -8.82 -13.26 -15.79
N THR A 124 -9.94 -12.57 -15.52
CA THR A 124 -9.92 -11.27 -14.81
C THR A 124 -9.53 -11.39 -13.34
N GLU A 125 -9.98 -12.43 -12.65
CA GLU A 125 -9.68 -12.64 -11.23
C GLU A 125 -8.22 -13.04 -11.01
N ILE A 126 -7.69 -13.96 -11.83
CA ILE A 126 -6.26 -14.33 -11.81
C ILE A 126 -5.37 -13.12 -12.12
N LYS A 127 -5.76 -12.26 -13.06
CA LYS A 127 -5.02 -11.04 -13.39
C LYS A 127 -4.99 -10.05 -12.21
N ASN A 128 -6.11 -9.90 -11.50
CA ASN A 128 -6.19 -9.05 -10.31
C ASN A 128 -5.35 -9.61 -9.16
N LEU A 129 -5.42 -10.91 -8.90
CA LEU A 129 -4.60 -11.58 -7.87
C LEU A 129 -3.10 -11.46 -8.17
N LYS A 130 -2.67 -11.63 -9.43
CA LYS A 130 -1.27 -11.43 -9.83
C LYS A 130 -0.81 -9.99 -9.61
N ARG A 131 -1.67 -9.00 -9.88
CA ARG A 131 -1.35 -7.58 -9.63
C ARG A 131 -1.18 -7.31 -8.14
N ALA A 132 -2.10 -7.82 -7.31
CA ALA A 132 -2.02 -7.68 -5.86
C ALA A 132 -0.78 -8.36 -5.27
N LEU A 133 -0.42 -9.55 -5.78
CA LEU A 133 0.79 -10.26 -5.38
C LEU A 133 2.06 -9.45 -5.71
N ASN A 134 2.20 -8.97 -6.96
CA ASN A 134 3.35 -8.15 -7.35
C ASN A 134 3.46 -6.87 -6.51
N GLN A 135 2.33 -6.25 -6.17
CA GLN A 135 2.32 -5.07 -5.30
C GLN A 135 2.77 -5.42 -3.88
N ALA A 136 2.30 -6.54 -3.33
CA ALA A 136 2.71 -7.01 -2.01
C ALA A 136 4.21 -7.36 -1.97
N GLU A 137 4.74 -8.02 -3.00
CA GLU A 137 6.17 -8.34 -3.11
C GLU A 137 7.05 -7.08 -3.17
N ASN A 138 6.64 -6.08 -3.95
CA ASN A 138 7.36 -4.80 -4.04
C ASN A 138 7.32 -4.04 -2.71
N ASN A 139 6.16 -3.99 -2.05
CA ASN A 139 6.03 -3.37 -0.74
C ASN A 139 6.92 -4.08 0.30
N HIS A 140 6.95 -5.41 0.30
CA HIS A 140 7.79 -6.18 1.21
C HIS A 140 9.29 -5.89 1.01
N LYS A 141 9.74 -5.77 -0.25
CA LYS A 141 11.13 -5.38 -0.55
C LYS A 141 11.44 -3.95 -0.07
N ALA A 142 10.52 -3.01 -0.25
CA ALA A 142 10.70 -1.63 0.21
C ALA A 142 10.78 -1.57 1.74
N ILE A 143 9.86 -2.22 2.46
CA ILE A 143 9.85 -2.29 3.92
C ILE A 143 11.15 -2.94 4.44
N ALA A 144 11.64 -4.00 3.79
CA ALA A 144 12.90 -4.62 4.18
C ALA A 144 14.09 -3.65 4.06
N HIS A 145 14.13 -2.85 2.98
CA HIS A 145 15.14 -1.80 2.81
C HIS A 145 15.05 -0.71 3.89
N GLU A 146 13.84 -0.21 4.17
CA GLU A 146 13.60 0.79 5.22
C GLU A 146 14.03 0.26 6.59
N LEU A 147 13.69 -0.99 6.91
CA LEU A 147 14.08 -1.64 8.17
C LEU A 147 15.60 -1.74 8.33
N ILE A 148 16.32 -2.08 7.26
CA ILE A 148 17.79 -2.10 7.27
C ILE A 148 18.34 -0.69 7.51
N SER A 149 17.80 0.33 6.83
CA SER A 149 18.23 1.72 7.00
C SER A 149 18.04 2.20 8.45
N ILE A 150 16.86 1.97 9.03
CA ILE A 150 16.55 2.36 10.41
C ILE A 150 17.46 1.63 11.40
N ARG A 151 17.78 0.35 11.17
CA ARG A 151 18.71 -0.40 12.01
C ARG A 151 20.12 0.22 11.99
N LEU A 152 20.62 0.60 10.82
CA LEU A 152 21.92 1.25 10.68
C LEU A 152 21.93 2.63 11.36
N GLU A 153 20.88 3.41 11.20
CA GLU A 153 20.75 4.71 11.85
C GLU A 153 20.72 4.59 13.38
N ASN A 154 19.97 3.62 13.91
CA ASN A 154 19.93 3.35 15.36
C ASN A 154 21.30 2.92 15.91
N GLN A 155 22.05 2.10 15.17
CA GLN A 155 23.41 1.72 15.56
C GLN A 155 24.31 2.96 15.65
N LEU A 156 24.28 3.82 14.63
CA LEU A 156 25.07 5.04 14.57
C LEU A 156 24.69 6.04 15.68
N LEU A 157 23.39 6.19 15.97
CA LEU A 157 22.92 7.02 17.07
C LEU A 157 23.37 6.46 18.43
N THR A 158 23.33 5.14 18.61
CA THR A 158 23.80 4.50 19.84
C THR A 158 25.29 4.75 20.07
N GLU A 159 26.11 4.60 19.02
CA GLU A 159 27.54 4.90 19.07
C GLU A 159 27.82 6.38 19.39
N ARG A 160 27.05 7.31 18.80
CA ARG A 160 27.15 8.74 19.11
C ARG A 160 26.80 9.02 20.57
N CYS A 161 25.73 8.44 21.10
CA CYS A 161 25.36 8.59 22.50
C CYS A 161 26.48 8.11 23.44
N LEU A 162 27.07 6.94 23.16
CA LEU A 162 28.21 6.42 23.93
C LEU A 162 29.41 7.36 23.87
N THR A 163 29.70 7.91 22.69
CA THR A 163 30.80 8.86 22.50
C THR A 163 30.56 10.12 23.31
N TYR A 164 29.36 10.70 23.24
CA TYR A 164 29.01 11.88 24.02
C TYR A 164 29.09 11.62 25.53
N ASP A 165 28.59 10.48 26.02
CA ASP A 165 28.71 10.11 27.43
C ASP A 165 30.17 10.03 27.89
N LEU A 166 31.06 9.46 27.06
CA LEU A 166 32.49 9.41 27.34
C LEU A 166 33.11 10.81 27.38
N THR A 167 32.76 11.68 26.42
CA THR A 167 33.27 13.06 26.39
C THR A 167 32.81 13.86 27.60
N ILE A 168 31.54 13.75 28.00
CA ILE A 168 30.99 14.43 29.19
C ILE A 168 31.70 13.92 30.45
N LYS A 169 31.91 12.61 30.59
CA LYS A 169 32.66 12.04 31.72
C LYS A 169 34.10 12.55 31.75
N GLY A 170 34.76 12.65 30.60
CA GLY A 170 36.10 13.21 30.47
C GLY A 170 36.17 14.67 30.89
N LEU A 171 35.29 15.51 30.34
CA LEU A 171 35.20 16.93 30.68
C LEU A 171 34.90 17.15 32.16
N LYS A 172 33.99 16.37 32.76
CA LYS A 172 33.72 16.44 34.21
C LYS A 172 34.96 16.17 35.04
N LYS A 173 35.76 15.16 34.68
CA LYS A 173 37.03 14.86 35.38
C LYS A 173 38.04 16.00 35.20
N GLN A 174 38.20 16.50 33.98
CA GLN A 174 39.10 17.61 33.69
C GLN A 174 38.71 18.86 34.48
N HIS A 175 37.42 19.18 34.53
CA HIS A 175 36.92 20.33 35.27
C HIS A 175 37.12 20.18 36.79
N ALA A 176 36.95 18.98 37.34
CA ALA A 176 37.23 18.72 38.76
C ALA A 176 38.71 18.99 39.10
N VAL A 177 39.64 18.51 38.26
CA VAL A 177 41.08 18.77 38.42
C VAL A 177 41.39 20.25 38.29
N GLU A 178 40.75 20.95 37.35
CA GLU A 178 40.94 22.40 37.19
C GLU A 178 40.48 23.19 38.42
N ILE A 179 39.32 22.84 39.00
CA ILE A 179 38.83 23.44 40.25
C ILE A 179 39.83 23.19 41.38
N GLU A 180 40.31 21.95 41.53
CA GLU A 180 41.29 21.60 42.57
C GLU A 180 42.59 22.39 42.41
N TRP A 181 43.11 22.51 41.18
CA TRP A 181 44.27 23.33 40.89
C TRP A 181 44.04 24.81 41.22
N ARG A 182 42.91 25.40 40.80
CA ARG A 182 42.57 26.80 41.11
C ARG A 182 42.47 27.04 42.62
N ASN A 183 41.84 26.12 43.36
CA ASN A 183 41.75 26.21 44.81
C ASN A 183 43.13 26.17 45.47
N THR A 184 44.02 25.29 45.00
CA THR A 184 45.39 25.17 45.52
C THR A 184 46.18 26.46 45.29
N VAL A 185 46.04 27.04 44.09
CA VAL A 185 46.66 28.33 43.74
C VAL A 185 46.10 29.45 44.61
N ALA A 186 44.79 29.50 44.84
CA ALA A 186 44.16 30.50 45.69
C ALA A 186 44.66 30.43 47.15
N VAL A 187 44.75 29.23 47.72
CA VAL A 187 45.30 29.02 49.07
C VAL A 187 46.75 29.51 49.15
N ASN A 188 47.59 29.14 48.17
CA ASN A 188 48.98 29.61 48.12
C ASN A 188 49.10 31.14 48.05
N TYR A 189 48.21 31.81 47.29
CA TYR A 189 48.18 33.28 47.26
C TYR A 189 47.74 33.87 48.59
N GLN A 190 46.76 33.27 49.24
CA GLN A 190 46.27 33.73 50.53
C GLN A 190 47.31 33.57 51.65
N GLU A 191 48.04 32.45 51.67
CA GLU A 191 49.17 32.25 52.58
C GLU A 191 50.28 33.28 52.36
N LYS A 192 50.61 33.58 51.10
CA LYS A 192 51.59 34.63 50.76
C LYS A 192 51.13 36.02 51.19
N LEU A 193 49.86 36.36 51.01
CA LEU A 193 49.29 37.62 51.47
C LEU A 193 49.41 37.75 52.99
N LEU A 194 48.98 36.73 53.74
CA LEU A 194 49.09 36.72 55.21
C LEU A 194 50.55 36.84 55.69
N ALA A 195 51.49 36.17 55.02
CA ALA A 195 52.91 36.28 55.32
C ALA A 195 53.43 37.71 55.07
N LEU A 196 53.06 38.33 53.95
CA LEU A 196 53.44 39.70 53.63
C LEU A 196 52.79 40.73 54.56
N GLU A 197 51.54 40.52 54.97
CA GLU A 197 50.89 41.37 55.97
C GLU A 197 51.59 41.28 57.32
N SER A 198 51.97 40.07 57.75
CA SER A 198 52.74 39.85 58.97
C SER A 198 54.09 40.56 58.92
N THR A 199 54.85 40.41 57.83
CA THR A 199 56.14 41.10 57.68
C THR A 199 55.97 42.62 57.60
N ASN A 200 54.94 43.12 56.92
CA ASN A 200 54.62 44.56 56.87
C ASN A 200 54.31 45.11 58.27
N ASN A 201 53.48 44.40 59.05
CA ASN A 201 53.17 44.76 60.42
C ASN A 201 54.41 44.75 61.32
N GLN A 202 55.29 43.75 61.19
CA GLN A 202 56.57 43.71 61.90
C GLN A 202 57.45 44.89 61.53
N LEU A 203 57.59 45.20 60.24
CA LEU A 203 58.37 46.35 59.77
C LEU A 203 57.81 47.67 60.29
N ARG A 204 56.48 47.86 60.25
CA ARG A 204 55.81 49.04 60.82
C ARG A 204 56.10 49.18 62.32
N GLN A 205 56.04 48.09 63.08
CA GLN A 205 56.38 48.10 64.50
C GLN A 205 57.85 48.46 64.73
N THR A 206 58.79 47.87 63.97
CA THR A 206 60.21 48.23 64.10
C THR A 206 60.50 49.68 63.74
N LEU A 207 59.77 50.25 62.78
CA LEU A 207 59.89 51.66 62.43
C LEU A 207 59.36 52.56 63.55
N LEU A 208 58.24 52.20 64.17
CA LEU A 208 57.72 52.92 65.34
C LEU A 208 58.72 52.86 66.51
N ASP A 209 59.25 51.68 66.86
CA ASP A 209 60.25 51.52 67.92
C ASP A 209 61.51 52.36 67.66
N LEU A 210 61.99 52.44 66.42
CA LEU A 210 63.13 53.28 66.03
C LEU A 210 62.78 54.77 66.11
N SER A 211 61.58 55.15 65.67
CA SER A 211 61.08 56.53 65.71
C SER A 211 61.01 57.07 67.14
N GLU A 212 60.55 56.23 68.09
CA GLU A 212 60.49 56.56 69.52
C GLU A 212 61.87 56.68 70.15
N ARG A 213 62.84 55.86 69.73
CA ARG A 213 64.22 55.91 70.22
C ARG A 213 65.00 57.12 69.71
N GLU A 214 64.81 57.49 68.46
CA GLU A 214 65.56 58.55 67.77
C GLU A 214 64.85 59.93 67.84
N GLY A 215 63.61 59.98 68.34
CA GLY A 215 62.83 61.22 68.49
C GLY A 215 62.31 61.81 67.18
N ILE A 216 62.16 60.98 66.14
CA ILE A 216 61.74 61.39 64.79
C ILE A 216 60.29 60.94 64.59
N SER A 217 59.36 61.84 64.24
CA SER A 217 57.97 61.47 63.95
C SER A 217 57.84 60.92 62.53
N ILE A 218 57.29 59.70 62.38
CA ILE A 218 57.05 59.06 61.08
C ILE A 218 55.54 58.95 60.86
N GLU A 219 55.03 59.56 59.79
CA GLU A 219 53.64 59.39 59.35
C GLU A 219 53.50 58.11 58.51
N LEU A 220 52.66 57.18 58.98
CA LEU A 220 52.33 55.96 58.23
C LEU A 220 51.05 56.20 57.42
N GLU A 221 51.17 56.33 56.09
CA GLU A 221 50.00 56.40 55.20
C GLU A 221 49.16 55.11 55.30
N GLN A 222 47.84 55.29 55.40
CA GLN A 222 46.86 54.22 55.27
C GLN A 222 46.58 54.02 53.78
N LEU A 223 46.95 52.86 53.23
CA LEU A 223 46.55 52.46 51.89
C LEU A 223 45.06 52.10 51.90
N GLU A 224 44.24 52.91 51.25
CA GLU A 224 42.84 52.57 50.97
C GLU A 224 42.78 51.33 50.06
N SER A 225 42.02 50.32 50.46
CA SER A 225 41.83 49.12 49.65
C SER A 225 40.87 49.39 48.50
N ASN A 226 41.38 49.36 47.27
CA ASN A 226 40.54 49.37 46.06
C ASN A 226 39.89 48.00 45.87
N ILE A 227 38.88 47.67 46.69
CA ILE A 227 38.02 46.51 46.47
C ILE A 227 36.93 46.93 45.47
N ILE A 228 36.97 46.38 44.26
CA ILE A 228 35.90 46.55 43.26
C ILE A 228 34.90 45.40 43.47
N ASP A 229 33.74 45.70 44.02
CA ASP A 229 32.62 44.76 44.16
C ASP A 229 31.99 44.47 42.80
N PHE A 230 32.14 43.24 42.29
CA PHE A 230 31.38 42.76 41.15
C PHE A 230 30.07 42.10 41.61
N THR A 231 29.13 42.92 42.07
CA THR A 231 27.73 42.50 42.26
C THR A 231 26.91 42.94 41.04
N GLY A 232 26.60 42.02 40.13
CA GLY A 232 25.58 42.24 39.10
C GLY A 232 25.85 41.62 37.72
N GLY A 233 25.74 40.30 37.63
CA GLY A 233 25.62 39.59 36.35
C GLY A 233 24.35 38.73 36.36
N ASN A 234 23.19 39.35 36.13
CA ASN A 234 21.95 38.69 35.76
C ASN A 234 21.12 39.65 34.88
N GLN A 235 21.37 39.59 33.57
CA GLN A 235 20.38 39.85 32.52
C GLN A 235 20.61 38.82 31.41
#